data_AF-A0A929UJ79-F1
#
_entry.id   AF-A0A929UJ79-F1
#
_cell.length_a   1.000
_cell.length_b   1.000
_cell.length_c   1.000
_cell.angle_alpha   90.00
_cell.angle_beta   90.00
_cell.angle_gamma   90.00
#
_symmetry.space_group_name_H-M   'P 1'
#
loop_
_entity.id
_entity.type
_entity.pdbx_description
1 polymer ?
#
loop_
_entity_poly.entity_id
_entity_poly.type
_entity_poly.pdbx_seq_one_letter_code
_entity_poly.pdbx_strand_id
1 'polypeptide(L)'
;DEGNLHFIVMELVEGVTLKNFIQRKGRLSERESIGIALQLIDGIDIAHKMGVIHRDIKPQNIIISTEGVVKIADFGIAGVASQEAANTAVMGSVHYISPEQAKRGISDARSDIYSFSCVLYEMLTGKVPYAGEDSMSVVFSHLEDPIPRVRDSVKELSKAIDYIVWRGMQKKASLRYQNISDMGEDLQLALDDPEGSFLSEREEEGSRIFGRKEMDQGISNLYKGLAIASVILIAGVFLFLGYKVVGVLRSVKSISGESETAMKVTEESTQVAITISALDNLLPEIVGKTVSEAEDFLSNYDIHIYPEKEEYSDQYEEGQIISYPGGKYSTHSRLYVTLSKGPKEIRFYNPSAPSDLSELQKMSLSDLEIKLKDRKIAYTVVEEASDTVEKGYIIRTNKASTKEPGELLITVSSGQSTAPVLMPDLTYLSEEEAISVLEEEGLTLGN
;
A
#
# COMPACT_ATOMS: atom_id res chain seq x y z
N ASP A 1 -27.56 -5.04 -26.73
CA ASP A 1 -27.61 -4.34 -25.43
C ASP A 1 -26.28 -3.65 -25.16
N GLU A 2 -26.24 -2.32 -25.29
CA GLU A 2 -25.03 -1.50 -25.07
C GLU A 2 -25.12 -0.72 -23.73
N GLY A 3 -26.04 -1.13 -22.85
CA GLY A 3 -26.52 -0.34 -21.69
C GLY A 3 -25.54 -0.14 -20.54
N ASN A 4 -24.24 -0.35 -20.74
CA ASN A 4 -23.21 -0.21 -19.70
C ASN A 4 -21.85 0.32 -20.24
N LEU A 5 -21.84 0.95 -21.43
CA LEU A 5 -20.65 1.57 -22.02
C LEU A 5 -20.73 3.10 -21.94
N HIS A 6 -19.71 3.72 -21.33
CA HIS A 6 -19.56 5.17 -21.29
C HIS A 6 -18.55 5.62 -22.35
N PHE A 7 -19.00 6.49 -23.26
CA PHE A 7 -18.15 7.09 -24.29
C PHE A 7 -17.84 8.55 -23.92
N ILE A 8 -16.57 8.94 -24.03
CA ILE A 8 -16.11 10.32 -23.83
C ILE A 8 -15.58 10.82 -25.17
N VAL A 9 -16.16 11.92 -25.66
CA VAL A 9 -15.71 12.60 -26.89
C VAL A 9 -14.85 13.79 -26.49
N MET A 10 -13.65 13.88 -27.04
CA MET A 10 -12.65 14.90 -26.73
C MET A 10 -11.94 15.39 -28.01
N GLU A 11 -11.15 16.46 -27.88
CA GLU A 11 -10.33 17.00 -28.97
C GLU A 11 -9.24 15.99 -29.39
N LEU A 12 -9.10 15.74 -30.71
CA LEU A 12 -7.97 15.00 -31.24
C LEU A 12 -6.75 15.93 -31.37
N VAL A 13 -5.81 15.81 -30.44
CA VAL A 13 -4.56 16.60 -30.47
C VAL A 13 -3.50 15.86 -31.29
N GLU A 14 -3.24 16.31 -32.52
CA GLU A 14 -2.15 15.76 -33.35
C GLU A 14 -0.78 16.09 -32.74
N GLY A 15 -0.04 15.08 -32.29
CA GLY A 15 1.21 15.29 -31.55
C GLY A 15 1.88 14.01 -31.06
N VAL A 16 2.72 14.16 -30.03
CA VAL A 16 3.36 13.06 -29.30
C VAL A 16 3.19 13.24 -27.79
N THR A 17 3.11 12.16 -27.02
CA THR A 17 3.14 12.25 -25.56
C THR A 17 4.50 12.77 -25.07
N LEU A 18 4.51 13.48 -23.94
CA LEU A 18 5.74 13.96 -23.31
C LEU A 18 6.68 12.79 -22.96
N LYS A 19 6.14 11.62 -22.58
CA LYS A 19 6.94 10.40 -22.35
C LYS A 19 7.73 9.99 -23.60
N ASN A 20 7.06 9.97 -24.76
CA ASN A 20 7.71 9.66 -26.04
C ASN A 20 8.70 10.76 -26.47
N PHE A 21 8.44 12.01 -26.12
CA PHE A 21 9.33 13.14 -26.40
C PHE A 21 10.63 13.09 -25.58
N ILE A 22 10.52 12.84 -24.27
CA ILE A 22 11.67 12.62 -23.37
C ILE A 22 12.49 11.42 -23.86
N GLN A 23 11.85 10.27 -24.09
CA GLN A 23 12.53 9.05 -24.56
C GLN A 23 13.31 9.26 -25.87
N ARG A 24 12.79 10.07 -26.81
CA ARG A 24 13.48 10.38 -28.09
C ARG A 24 14.68 11.31 -27.93
N LYS A 25 14.68 12.20 -26.93
CA LYS A 25 15.80 13.12 -26.65
C LYS A 25 16.76 12.62 -25.56
N GLY A 26 16.39 11.57 -24.83
CA GLY A 26 17.06 11.16 -23.59
C GLY A 26 16.66 12.07 -22.42
N ARG A 27 16.91 13.37 -22.53
CA ARG A 27 16.43 14.44 -21.63
C ARG A 27 16.16 15.72 -22.41
N LEU A 28 15.48 16.68 -21.80
CA LEU A 28 15.29 18.03 -22.36
C LEU A 28 16.34 18.99 -21.80
N SER A 29 16.57 20.13 -22.48
CA SER A 29 17.30 21.23 -21.87
C SER A 29 16.46 21.92 -20.78
N GLU A 30 17.10 22.69 -19.92
CA GLU A 30 16.42 23.43 -18.84
C GLU A 30 15.38 24.41 -19.42
N ARG A 31 15.74 25.18 -20.46
CA ARG A 31 14.85 26.15 -21.11
C ARG A 31 13.65 25.48 -21.80
N GLU A 32 13.83 24.31 -22.41
CA GLU A 32 12.71 23.53 -22.97
C GLU A 32 11.81 22.97 -21.87
N SER A 33 12.41 22.43 -20.79
CA SER A 33 11.68 21.91 -19.63
C SER A 33 10.81 22.98 -18.98
N ILE A 34 11.34 24.20 -18.80
CA ILE A 34 10.59 25.34 -18.26
C ILE A 34 9.50 25.80 -19.25
N GLY A 35 9.80 25.89 -20.55
CA GLY A 35 8.81 26.31 -21.56
C GLY A 35 7.63 25.34 -21.73
N ILE A 36 7.83 24.05 -21.44
CA ILE A 36 6.77 23.04 -21.33
C ILE A 36 6.07 23.15 -19.96
N ALA A 37 6.83 23.31 -18.88
CA ALA A 37 6.31 23.44 -17.52
C ALA A 37 5.32 24.61 -17.37
N LEU A 38 5.62 25.79 -17.92
CA LEU A 38 4.74 26.96 -17.80
C LEU A 38 3.37 26.74 -18.48
N GLN A 39 3.34 26.18 -19.70
CA GLN A 39 2.08 25.83 -20.39
C GLN A 39 1.24 24.79 -19.61
N LEU A 40 1.91 23.85 -18.94
CA LEU A 40 1.23 22.88 -18.06
C LEU A 40 0.66 23.56 -16.81
N ILE A 41 1.40 24.49 -16.21
CA ILE A 41 0.97 25.24 -15.02
C ILE A 41 -0.28 26.06 -15.32
N ASP A 42 -0.35 26.75 -16.47
CA ASP A 42 -1.55 27.50 -16.89
C ASP A 42 -2.80 26.60 -16.89
N GLY A 43 -2.69 25.38 -17.43
CA GLY A 43 -3.80 24.42 -17.47
C GLY A 43 -4.18 23.85 -16.09
N ILE A 44 -3.20 23.54 -15.24
CA ILE A 44 -3.43 22.98 -13.90
C ILE A 44 -3.99 24.06 -12.96
N ASP A 45 -3.48 25.28 -13.02
CA ASP A 45 -3.92 26.42 -12.20
C ASP A 45 -5.39 26.77 -12.46
N ILE A 46 -5.84 26.78 -13.72
CA ILE A 46 -7.25 26.95 -14.07
C ILE A 46 -8.11 25.83 -13.46
N ALA A 47 -7.68 24.57 -13.57
CA ALA A 47 -8.41 23.44 -12.98
C ALA A 47 -8.48 23.54 -11.44
N HIS A 48 -7.37 23.85 -10.77
CA HIS A 48 -7.31 24.04 -9.33
C HIS A 48 -8.20 25.18 -8.85
N LYS A 49 -8.24 26.31 -9.57
CA LYS A 49 -9.14 27.44 -9.32
C LYS A 49 -10.62 27.10 -9.54
N MET A 50 -10.92 26.09 -10.36
CA MET A 50 -12.26 25.50 -10.51
C MET A 50 -12.56 24.36 -9.51
N GLY A 51 -11.63 24.05 -8.58
CA GLY A 51 -11.78 22.97 -7.60
C GLY A 51 -11.55 21.55 -8.17
N VAL A 52 -11.04 21.44 -9.40
CA VAL A 52 -10.75 20.18 -10.09
C VAL A 52 -9.29 19.80 -9.87
N ILE A 53 -9.04 18.64 -9.25
CA ILE A 53 -7.72 18.05 -9.04
C ILE A 53 -7.49 16.97 -10.10
N HIS A 54 -6.32 16.95 -10.75
CA HIS A 54 -6.00 16.05 -11.85
C HIS A 54 -5.69 14.62 -11.39
N ARG A 55 -5.00 14.47 -10.25
CA ARG A 55 -4.67 13.21 -9.53
C ARG A 55 -3.69 12.26 -10.23
N ASP A 56 -3.63 12.24 -11.56
CA ASP A 56 -2.80 11.34 -12.38
C ASP A 56 -1.85 12.11 -13.33
N ILE A 57 -1.17 13.15 -12.83
CA ILE A 57 -0.23 13.94 -13.65
C ILE A 57 1.03 13.10 -13.93
N LYS A 58 1.21 12.71 -15.20
CA LYS A 58 2.36 11.92 -15.68
C LYS A 58 2.65 12.20 -17.16
N PRO A 59 3.85 11.92 -17.68
CA PRO A 59 4.24 12.30 -19.05
C PRO A 59 3.47 11.55 -20.15
N GLN A 60 2.74 10.49 -19.81
CA GLN A 60 1.83 9.80 -20.74
C GLN A 60 0.56 10.61 -21.01
N ASN A 61 0.03 11.31 -20.00
CA ASN A 61 -1.22 12.09 -20.08
C ASN A 61 -0.96 13.54 -20.56
N ILE A 62 0.26 13.85 -20.99
CA ILE A 62 0.65 15.15 -21.51
C ILE A 62 1.01 14.98 -22.99
N ILE A 63 0.40 15.78 -23.85
CA ILE A 63 0.60 15.76 -25.31
C ILE A 63 1.27 17.06 -25.73
N ILE A 64 2.34 16.97 -26.52
CA ILE A 64 2.95 18.08 -27.25
C ILE A 64 2.46 17.97 -28.69
N SER A 65 1.69 18.96 -29.14
CA SER A 65 1.17 19.02 -30.51
C SER A 65 2.26 19.26 -31.55
N THR A 66 1.95 19.00 -32.82
CA THR A 66 2.79 19.36 -33.97
C THR A 66 3.10 20.87 -34.07
N GLU A 67 2.23 21.72 -33.52
CA GLU A 67 2.39 23.18 -33.43
C GLU A 67 3.21 23.62 -32.20
N GLY A 68 3.59 22.71 -31.31
CA GLY A 68 4.36 22.98 -30.09
C GLY A 68 3.52 23.40 -28.86
N VAL A 69 2.20 23.50 -29.00
CA VAL A 69 1.27 23.68 -27.87
C VAL A 69 1.25 22.41 -27.01
N VAL A 70 1.40 22.56 -25.70
CA VAL A 70 1.31 21.48 -24.72
C VAL A 70 -0.10 21.40 -24.15
N LYS A 71 -0.68 20.20 -24.08
CA LYS A 71 -2.01 19.93 -23.51
C LYS A 71 -1.96 18.79 -22.50
N ILE A 72 -2.82 18.86 -21.50
CA ILE A 72 -3.06 17.81 -20.51
C ILE A 72 -4.36 17.09 -20.88
N ALA A 73 -4.31 15.77 -20.89
CA ALA A 73 -5.44 14.86 -21.11
C ALA A 73 -5.70 14.03 -19.83
N ASP A 74 -6.82 13.32 -19.79
CA ASP A 74 -7.11 12.31 -18.77
C ASP A 74 -6.96 12.77 -17.30
N PHE A 75 -7.63 13.89 -16.97
CA PHE A 75 -8.00 14.23 -15.58
C PHE A 75 -8.62 13.00 -14.94
N GLY A 76 -8.06 12.49 -13.83
CA GLY A 76 -8.17 11.09 -13.41
C GLY A 76 -9.57 10.58 -13.00
N ILE A 77 -10.47 10.38 -13.98
CA ILE A 77 -11.84 9.90 -13.79
C ILE A 77 -11.88 8.51 -13.11
N ALA A 78 -10.84 7.70 -13.32
CA ALA A 78 -10.67 6.40 -12.65
C ALA A 78 -10.64 6.50 -11.11
N GLY A 79 -10.31 7.66 -10.53
CA GLY A 79 -10.28 7.90 -9.08
C GLY A 79 -11.65 7.95 -8.38
N VAL A 80 -12.71 7.44 -9.02
CA VAL A 80 -14.05 7.25 -8.46
C VAL A 80 -14.57 5.81 -8.73
N ALA A 81 -13.77 4.95 -9.37
CA ALA A 81 -14.09 3.53 -9.56
C ALA A 81 -13.77 2.70 -8.30
N SER A 82 -14.32 1.48 -8.21
CA SER A 82 -14.28 0.66 -7.00
C SER A 82 -12.88 0.11 -6.64
N GLN A 83 -12.78 -0.41 -5.41
CA GLN A 83 -11.58 -1.00 -4.80
C GLN A 83 -10.87 -2.04 -5.70
N GLU A 84 -11.60 -2.73 -6.59
CA GLU A 84 -11.04 -3.77 -7.45
C GLU A 84 -10.22 -3.25 -8.65
N ALA A 85 -10.49 -2.03 -9.13
CA ALA A 85 -9.74 -1.45 -10.25
C ALA A 85 -8.28 -1.12 -9.89
N ALA A 86 -7.98 -1.02 -8.58
CA ALA A 86 -6.66 -0.70 -8.06
C ALA A 86 -5.58 -1.74 -8.43
N ASN A 87 -5.95 -2.97 -8.79
CA ASN A 87 -4.99 -4.07 -9.01
C ASN A 87 -4.37 -4.14 -10.41
N THR A 88 -4.86 -3.38 -11.40
CA THR A 88 -4.41 -3.51 -12.81
C THR A 88 -3.80 -2.24 -13.42
N ALA A 89 -4.01 -1.06 -12.84
CA ALA A 89 -3.44 0.20 -13.34
C ALA A 89 -2.00 0.50 -12.82
N VAL A 90 -1.48 -0.33 -11.91
CA VAL A 90 -0.42 0.03 -10.95
C VAL A 90 0.92 0.40 -11.60
N MET A 91 1.35 -0.33 -12.63
CA MET A 91 2.74 -0.30 -13.11
C MET A 91 3.20 1.06 -13.71
N GLY A 92 2.25 1.94 -14.09
CA GLY A 92 2.55 3.20 -14.77
C GLY A 92 2.56 4.46 -13.90
N SER A 93 1.61 4.59 -12.97
CA SER A 93 1.37 5.84 -12.23
C SER A 93 2.19 5.99 -10.95
N VAL A 94 2.70 4.89 -10.38
CA VAL A 94 3.43 4.92 -9.09
C VAL A 94 4.70 5.77 -9.09
N HIS A 95 5.32 6.01 -10.25
CA HIS A 95 6.53 6.86 -10.39
C HIS A 95 6.30 8.37 -10.22
N TYR A 96 5.04 8.79 -10.03
CA TYR A 96 4.66 10.20 -9.83
C TYR A 96 3.67 10.35 -8.68
N ILE A 97 3.41 9.29 -7.89
CA ILE A 97 2.43 9.30 -6.80
C ILE A 97 2.88 10.21 -5.66
N SER A 98 1.98 11.01 -5.12
CA SER A 98 2.31 11.85 -3.97
C SER A 98 2.35 11.03 -2.66
N PRO A 99 3.13 11.46 -1.65
CA PRO A 99 3.20 10.78 -0.36
C PRO A 99 1.84 10.62 0.33
N GLU A 100 0.95 11.62 0.24
CA GLU A 100 -0.40 11.55 0.81
C GLU A 100 -1.37 10.68 -0.01
N GLN A 101 -1.21 10.60 -1.32
CA GLN A 101 -1.91 9.60 -2.15
C GLN A 101 -1.48 8.19 -1.76
N ALA A 102 -0.17 7.95 -1.61
CA ALA A 102 0.37 6.66 -1.22
C ALA A 102 -0.01 6.24 0.22
N LYS A 103 0.01 7.16 1.21
CA LYS A 103 -0.35 6.82 2.61
C LYS A 103 -1.87 6.75 2.87
N ARG A 104 -2.73 7.37 2.05
CA ARG A 104 -4.16 7.56 2.38
C ARG A 104 -5.15 7.51 1.21
N GLY A 105 -4.70 7.44 -0.04
CA GLY A 105 -5.55 7.61 -1.23
C GLY A 105 -6.09 9.04 -1.44
N ILE A 106 -5.67 10.00 -0.62
CA ILE A 106 -6.17 11.39 -0.66
C ILE A 106 -5.33 12.20 -1.64
N SER A 107 -5.98 12.97 -2.51
CA SER A 107 -5.33 13.92 -3.43
C SER A 107 -5.87 15.34 -3.21
N ASP A 108 -4.98 16.33 -3.11
CA ASP A 108 -5.34 17.75 -3.21
C ASP A 108 -4.45 18.47 -4.26
N ALA A 109 -4.62 19.78 -4.45
CA ALA A 109 -3.85 20.58 -5.40
C ALA A 109 -2.32 20.42 -5.25
N ARG A 110 -1.84 20.14 -4.03
CA ARG A 110 -0.42 19.97 -3.72
C ARG A 110 0.07 18.56 -4.05
N SER A 111 -0.83 17.59 -4.20
CA SER A 111 -0.53 16.27 -4.77
C SER A 111 -0.20 16.40 -6.24
N ASP A 112 -1.01 17.16 -6.99
CA ASP A 112 -0.73 17.49 -8.40
C ASP A 112 0.61 18.24 -8.54
N ILE A 113 0.92 19.21 -7.67
CA ILE A 113 2.23 19.91 -7.64
C ILE A 113 3.39 18.92 -7.44
N TYR A 114 3.23 17.91 -6.59
CA TYR A 114 4.25 16.88 -6.38
C TYR A 114 4.46 16.03 -7.65
N SER A 115 3.38 15.49 -8.22
CA SER A 115 3.42 14.68 -9.44
C SER A 115 4.00 15.46 -10.63
N PHE A 116 3.60 16.73 -10.79
CA PHE A 116 4.17 17.67 -11.74
C PHE A 116 5.67 17.90 -11.53
N SER A 117 6.13 17.98 -10.28
CA SER A 117 7.56 18.11 -9.97
C SER A 117 8.34 16.84 -10.31
N CYS A 118 7.73 15.66 -10.19
CA CYS A 118 8.31 14.41 -10.68
C CYS A 118 8.39 14.36 -12.22
N VAL A 119 7.40 14.92 -12.93
CA VAL A 119 7.45 15.11 -14.40
C VAL A 119 8.57 16.07 -14.79
N LEU A 120 8.73 17.19 -14.08
CA LEU A 120 9.80 18.16 -14.32
C LEU A 120 11.19 17.57 -14.06
N TYR A 121 11.35 16.78 -12.99
CA TYR A 121 12.56 15.99 -12.73
C TYR A 121 12.88 15.04 -13.90
N GLU A 122 11.88 14.32 -14.45
CA GLU A 122 12.10 13.43 -15.58
C GLU A 122 12.46 14.19 -16.87
N MET A 123 11.81 15.32 -17.16
CA MET A 123 12.20 16.18 -18.29
C MET A 123 13.67 16.59 -18.22
N LEU A 124 14.13 17.01 -17.05
CA LEU A 124 15.48 17.53 -16.84
C LEU A 124 16.58 16.45 -16.80
N THR A 125 16.26 15.25 -16.30
CA THR A 125 17.26 14.18 -16.05
C THR A 125 17.17 13.00 -17.00
N GLY A 126 16.05 12.82 -17.69
CA GLY A 126 15.75 11.63 -18.51
C GLY A 126 15.37 10.38 -17.69
N LYS A 127 15.09 10.54 -16.39
CA LYS A 127 14.79 9.44 -15.46
C LYS A 127 13.68 9.85 -14.50
N VAL A 128 12.83 8.90 -14.11
CA VAL A 128 11.93 9.08 -12.97
C VAL A 128 12.73 9.37 -11.69
N PRO A 129 12.18 10.13 -10.71
CA PRO A 129 12.92 10.45 -9.48
C PRO A 129 13.25 9.22 -8.64
N TYR A 130 12.31 8.28 -8.60
CA TYR A 130 12.44 7.00 -7.92
C TYR A 130 12.14 5.85 -8.89
N ALA A 131 13.06 4.90 -8.95
CA ALA A 131 12.96 3.69 -9.73
C ALA A 131 13.19 2.49 -8.80
N GLY A 132 12.41 1.44 -8.99
CA GLY A 132 12.47 0.18 -8.24
C GLY A 132 12.13 -0.99 -9.15
N GLU A 133 12.34 -2.21 -8.67
CA GLU A 133 12.06 -3.44 -9.42
C GLU A 133 10.55 -3.77 -9.44
N ASP A 134 9.80 -3.20 -8.50
CA ASP A 134 8.37 -3.40 -8.31
C ASP A 134 7.67 -2.07 -7.94
N SER A 135 6.33 -2.06 -7.95
CA SER A 135 5.57 -0.84 -7.69
C SER A 135 5.54 -0.40 -6.22
N MET A 136 5.69 -1.31 -5.26
CA MET A 136 5.70 -0.99 -3.83
C MET A 136 7.04 -0.39 -3.39
N SER A 137 8.19 -0.84 -3.95
CA SER A 137 9.47 -0.18 -3.70
C SER A 137 9.49 1.27 -4.23
N VAL A 138 8.94 1.50 -5.43
CA VAL A 138 8.76 2.87 -5.97
C VAL A 138 7.88 3.72 -5.04
N VAL A 139 6.74 3.18 -4.59
CA VAL A 139 5.87 3.87 -3.60
C VAL A 139 6.64 4.18 -2.32
N PHE A 140 7.38 3.23 -1.74
CA PHE A 140 8.15 3.42 -0.53
C PHE A 140 9.21 4.53 -0.69
N SER A 141 9.89 4.59 -1.83
CA SER A 141 10.81 5.68 -2.15
C SER A 141 10.11 7.05 -2.22
N HIS A 142 8.90 7.12 -2.80
CA HIS A 142 8.08 8.33 -2.74
C HIS A 142 7.71 8.72 -1.29
N LEU A 143 7.53 7.77 -0.38
CA LEU A 143 7.25 8.02 1.03
C LEU A 143 8.47 8.50 1.84
N GLU A 144 9.53 7.69 1.92
CA GLU A 144 10.58 7.84 2.95
C GLU A 144 11.96 8.21 2.40
N ASP A 145 12.32 7.83 1.16
CA ASP A 145 13.67 8.10 0.63
C ASP A 145 13.96 9.61 0.47
N PRO A 146 15.22 10.06 0.58
CA PRO A 146 15.59 11.45 0.32
C PRO A 146 15.08 11.98 -1.03
N ILE A 147 14.77 13.28 -1.10
CA ILE A 147 14.33 13.92 -2.34
C ILE A 147 15.57 14.12 -3.25
N PRO A 148 15.63 13.48 -4.42
CA PRO A 148 16.80 13.56 -5.29
C PRO A 148 16.95 14.97 -5.88
N ARG A 149 18.19 15.46 -6.02
CA ARG A 149 18.48 16.73 -6.68
C ARG A 149 18.75 16.47 -8.16
N VAL A 150 18.16 17.27 -9.06
CA VAL A 150 18.42 17.11 -10.51
C VAL A 150 19.89 17.37 -10.84
N ARG A 151 20.57 18.22 -10.07
CA ARG A 151 22.01 18.50 -10.21
C ARG A 151 22.94 17.35 -9.83
N ASP A 152 22.50 16.37 -9.04
CA ASP A 152 23.29 15.17 -8.76
C ASP A 152 23.45 14.32 -10.02
N SER A 153 22.39 14.27 -10.84
CA SER A 153 22.40 13.60 -12.15
C SER A 153 22.95 14.48 -13.28
N VAL A 154 22.63 15.78 -13.28
CA VAL A 154 22.88 16.71 -14.39
C VAL A 154 23.45 18.03 -13.86
N LYS A 155 24.76 18.05 -13.58
CA LYS A 155 25.48 19.13 -12.86
C LYS A 155 25.40 20.52 -13.49
N GLU A 156 25.14 20.58 -14.80
CA GLU A 156 24.99 21.78 -15.62
C GLU A 156 23.67 22.55 -15.38
N LEU A 157 22.66 21.91 -14.76
CA LEU A 157 21.40 22.57 -14.42
C LEU A 157 21.60 23.69 -13.38
N SER A 158 20.72 24.68 -13.41
CA SER A 158 20.79 25.86 -12.57
C SER A 158 20.49 25.59 -11.08
N LYS A 159 20.79 26.55 -10.20
CA LYS A 159 20.43 26.44 -8.77
C LYS A 159 18.92 26.63 -8.59
N ALA A 160 18.34 27.57 -9.35
CA ALA A 160 16.93 27.86 -9.32
C ALA A 160 16.08 26.62 -9.63
N ILE A 161 16.31 25.96 -10.77
CA ILE A 161 15.50 24.79 -11.16
C ILE A 161 15.63 23.62 -10.17
N ASP A 162 16.83 23.43 -9.61
CA ASP A 162 17.14 22.35 -8.68
C ASP A 162 16.49 22.53 -7.30
N TYR A 163 16.39 23.77 -6.83
CA TYR A 163 15.58 24.11 -5.66
C TYR A 163 14.09 23.97 -5.95
N ILE A 164 13.61 24.46 -7.10
CA ILE A 164 12.18 24.47 -7.44
C ILE A 164 11.61 23.05 -7.52
N VAL A 165 12.30 22.13 -8.20
CA VAL A 165 11.93 20.70 -8.25
C VAL A 165 11.93 20.09 -6.84
N TRP A 166 12.97 20.32 -6.05
CA TRP A 166 13.09 19.80 -4.69
C TRP A 166 12.04 20.36 -3.72
N ARG A 167 11.60 21.62 -3.90
CA ARG A 167 10.53 22.25 -3.13
C ARG A 167 9.15 21.71 -3.52
N GLY A 168 8.90 21.52 -4.81
CA GLY A 168 7.66 20.87 -5.26
C GLY A 168 7.56 19.40 -4.86
N MET A 169 8.69 18.69 -4.78
CA MET A 169 8.80 17.31 -4.30
C MET A 169 8.86 17.14 -2.77
N GLN A 170 8.54 18.17 -1.96
CA GLN A 170 8.59 18.02 -0.49
C GLN A 170 7.65 16.92 0.04
N LYS A 171 8.16 16.06 0.94
CA LYS A 171 7.38 14.94 1.49
C LYS A 171 6.11 15.43 2.21
N LYS A 172 6.24 16.46 3.07
CA LYS A 172 5.11 17.17 3.68
C LYS A 172 4.49 18.13 2.66
N ALA A 173 3.20 17.96 2.32
CA ALA A 173 2.48 18.86 1.42
C ALA A 173 2.46 20.35 1.88
N SER A 174 2.56 20.61 3.19
CA SER A 174 2.67 21.97 3.75
C SER A 174 4.01 22.67 3.52
N LEU A 175 5.03 21.96 3.03
CA LEU A 175 6.35 22.52 2.68
C LEU A 175 6.53 22.72 1.16
N ARG A 176 5.56 22.26 0.35
CA ARG A 176 5.50 22.52 -1.10
C ARG A 176 5.01 23.96 -1.36
N TYR A 177 5.02 24.37 -2.62
CA TYR A 177 4.12 25.42 -3.10
C TYR A 177 2.68 25.07 -2.71
N GLN A 178 1.88 26.06 -2.29
CA GLN A 178 0.48 25.81 -1.90
C GLN A 178 -0.47 26.03 -3.09
N ASN A 179 -0.12 26.90 -4.04
CA ASN A 179 -0.74 26.99 -5.36
C ASN A 179 0.31 26.70 -6.44
N ILE A 180 -0.09 26.17 -7.59
CA ILE A 180 0.86 25.85 -8.67
C ILE A 180 1.34 27.11 -9.42
N SER A 181 0.55 28.19 -9.40
CA SER A 181 0.98 29.54 -9.84
C SER A 181 2.29 29.99 -9.18
N ASP A 182 2.45 29.72 -7.89
CA ASP A 182 3.60 30.13 -7.09
C ASP A 182 4.90 29.44 -7.57
N MET A 183 4.76 28.22 -8.12
CA MET A 183 5.83 27.48 -8.78
C MET A 183 6.11 28.02 -10.18
N GLY A 184 5.08 28.49 -10.89
CA GLY A 184 5.20 29.17 -12.18
C GLY A 184 5.98 30.49 -12.08
N GLU A 185 5.75 31.28 -11.04
CA GLU A 185 6.55 32.48 -10.73
C GLU A 185 8.04 32.13 -10.55
N ASP A 186 8.36 31.19 -9.66
CA ASP A 186 9.75 30.79 -9.39
C ASP A 186 10.42 30.19 -10.67
N LEU A 187 9.67 29.47 -11.51
CA LEU A 187 10.15 28.94 -12.81
C LEU A 187 10.40 30.04 -13.85
N GLN A 188 9.57 31.08 -13.89
CA GLN A 188 9.77 32.23 -14.78
C GLN A 188 10.97 33.06 -14.32
N LEU A 189 11.16 33.24 -13.00
CA LEU A 189 12.35 33.88 -12.44
C LEU A 189 13.63 33.07 -12.72
N ALA A 190 13.57 31.74 -12.70
CA ALA A 190 14.69 30.86 -13.02
C ALA A 190 15.25 31.02 -14.45
N LEU A 191 14.45 31.54 -15.40
CA LEU A 191 14.91 31.84 -16.77
C LEU A 191 15.81 33.08 -16.84
N ASP A 192 15.61 34.04 -15.93
CA ASP A 192 16.31 35.32 -15.90
C ASP A 192 17.42 35.35 -14.82
N ASP A 193 17.24 34.62 -13.71
CA ASP A 193 18.23 34.37 -12.67
C ASP A 193 18.37 32.86 -12.36
N PRO A 194 19.21 32.14 -13.12
CA PRO A 194 19.48 30.72 -12.90
C PRO A 194 20.22 30.43 -11.56
N GLU A 195 20.91 31.41 -10.99
CA GLU A 195 21.63 31.23 -9.72
C GLU A 195 20.72 31.37 -8.50
N GLY A 196 19.49 31.85 -8.68
CA GLY A 196 18.40 31.77 -7.71
C GLY A 196 18.53 32.74 -6.54
N SER A 197 18.99 33.97 -6.77
CA SER A 197 19.08 35.00 -5.73
C SER A 197 17.72 35.30 -5.09
N PHE A 198 16.64 35.27 -5.86
CA PHE A 198 15.25 35.42 -5.40
C PHE A 198 14.81 34.34 -4.39
N LEU A 199 15.47 33.18 -4.37
CA LEU A 199 15.21 32.13 -3.39
C LEU A 199 15.70 32.53 -1.99
N SER A 200 16.78 33.30 -1.87
CA SER A 200 17.39 33.64 -0.58
C SER A 200 16.47 34.49 0.30
N GLU A 201 15.70 35.40 -0.30
CA GLU A 201 14.69 36.21 0.39
C GLU A 201 13.52 35.33 0.88
N ARG A 202 13.03 34.41 0.03
CA ARG A 202 11.93 33.48 0.34
C ARG A 202 12.36 32.39 1.35
N GLU A 203 13.64 31.96 1.35
CA GLU A 203 14.20 31.04 2.35
C GLU A 203 14.28 31.66 3.75
N GLU A 204 14.59 32.95 3.87
CA GLU A 204 14.56 33.62 5.18
C GLU A 204 13.15 33.67 5.76
N GLU A 205 12.10 33.96 4.96
CA GLU A 205 10.72 33.88 5.44
C GLU A 205 10.30 32.45 5.80
N GLY A 206 10.58 31.46 4.94
CA GLY A 206 10.29 30.05 5.23
C GLY A 206 10.97 29.56 6.52
N SER A 207 12.24 29.94 6.74
CA SER A 207 12.99 29.59 7.95
C SER A 207 12.50 30.29 9.22
N ARG A 208 11.89 31.48 9.09
CA ARG A 208 11.21 32.20 10.19
C ARG A 208 9.86 31.56 10.55
N ILE A 209 9.12 31.02 9.57
CA ILE A 209 7.78 30.44 9.77
C ILE A 209 7.85 28.99 10.27
N PHE A 210 8.61 28.11 9.60
CA PHE A 210 8.69 26.69 9.95
C PHE A 210 9.84 26.33 10.91
N GLY A 211 10.76 27.27 11.15
CA GLY A 211 11.90 27.08 12.02
C GLY A 211 13.00 26.23 11.39
N ARG A 212 14.23 26.73 11.42
CA ARG A 212 15.45 26.13 10.80
C ARG A 212 15.81 24.69 11.23
N LYS A 213 15.06 24.08 12.16
CA LYS A 213 15.19 22.65 12.49
C LYS A 213 14.39 21.75 11.55
N GLU A 214 13.21 22.14 11.06
CA GLU A 214 12.35 21.22 10.30
C GLU A 214 12.79 21.02 8.84
N MET A 215 13.54 21.97 8.25
CA MET A 215 14.06 21.86 6.88
C MET A 215 15.38 21.06 6.79
N ASP A 216 16.28 21.21 7.77
CA ASP A 216 17.69 20.78 7.66
C ASP A 216 18.05 19.49 8.43
N GLN A 217 17.16 18.98 9.30
CA GLN A 217 17.54 17.97 10.31
C GLN A 217 17.99 16.61 9.75
N GLY A 218 17.63 16.26 8.51
CA GLY A 218 17.96 14.96 7.93
C GLY A 218 19.43 14.77 7.55
N ILE A 219 20.19 15.83 7.24
CA ILE A 219 21.43 15.70 6.45
C ILE A 219 22.69 16.26 7.13
N SER A 220 22.67 17.50 7.66
CA SER A 220 23.89 18.21 8.11
C SER A 220 24.76 17.41 9.11
N ASN A 221 24.13 16.72 10.06
CA ASN A 221 24.83 16.20 11.23
C ASN A 221 25.41 14.79 11.00
N LEU A 222 24.77 14.00 10.14
CA LEU A 222 25.21 12.63 9.82
C LEU A 222 26.57 12.63 9.09
N TYR A 223 26.72 13.47 8.06
CA TYR A 223 27.98 13.57 7.30
C TYR A 223 29.14 14.12 8.14
N LYS A 224 28.87 15.07 9.06
CA LYS A 224 29.90 15.59 9.99
C LYS A 224 30.35 14.51 10.98
N GLY A 225 29.42 13.70 11.50
CA GLY A 225 29.73 12.56 12.36
C GLY A 225 30.54 11.47 11.66
N LEU A 226 30.10 11.04 10.47
CA LEU A 226 30.76 10.02 9.67
C LEU A 226 32.19 10.42 9.26
N ALA A 227 32.40 11.69 8.87
CA ALA A 227 33.74 12.19 8.55
C ALA A 227 34.70 12.07 9.76
N ILE A 228 34.28 12.53 10.94
CA ILE A 228 35.09 12.45 12.17
C ILE A 228 35.34 11.00 12.59
N ALA A 229 34.31 10.15 12.56
CA ALA A 229 34.43 8.73 12.90
C ALA A 229 35.42 8.00 11.97
N SER A 230 35.40 8.29 10.67
CA SER A 230 36.31 7.66 9.70
C SER A 230 37.79 7.97 9.98
N VAL A 231 38.12 9.22 10.33
CA VAL A 231 39.49 9.64 10.69
C VAL A 231 39.97 8.96 11.98
N ILE A 232 39.12 8.88 13.00
CA ILE A 232 39.44 8.20 14.27
C ILE A 232 39.69 6.70 14.03
N LEU A 233 38.84 6.05 13.22
CA LEU A 233 38.95 4.63 12.91
C LEU A 233 40.22 4.31 12.12
N ILE A 234 40.58 5.13 11.12
CA ILE A 234 41.84 5.01 10.38
C ILE A 234 43.05 5.15 11.31
N ALA A 235 43.06 6.16 12.19
CA ALA A 235 44.14 6.35 13.17
C ALA A 235 44.27 5.17 14.16
N GLY A 236 43.13 4.61 14.61
CA GLY A 236 43.09 3.42 15.45
C GLY A 236 43.66 2.18 14.77
N VAL A 237 43.33 1.96 13.48
CA VAL A 237 43.86 0.85 12.68
C VAL A 237 45.38 0.97 12.51
N PHE A 238 45.92 2.16 12.24
CA PHE A 238 47.38 2.36 12.14
C PHE A 238 48.10 2.12 13.48
N LEU A 239 47.54 2.57 14.61
CA LEU A 239 48.07 2.27 15.94
C LEU A 239 48.05 0.76 16.26
N PHE A 240 46.96 0.07 15.90
CA PHE A 240 46.81 -1.38 16.12
C PHE A 240 47.79 -2.21 15.27
N LEU A 241 47.99 -1.84 13.99
CA LEU A 241 49.01 -2.48 13.14
C LEU A 241 50.42 -2.25 13.69
N GLY A 242 50.76 -1.02 14.07
CA GLY A 242 52.05 -0.70 14.69
C GLY A 242 52.31 -1.52 15.96
N TYR A 243 51.29 -1.63 16.83
CA TYR A 243 51.36 -2.43 18.04
C TYR A 243 51.57 -3.92 17.75
N LYS A 244 50.84 -4.50 16.78
CA LYS A 244 51.02 -5.92 16.40
C LYS A 244 52.40 -6.22 15.83
N VAL A 245 52.99 -5.35 15.01
CA VAL A 245 54.36 -5.56 14.48
C VAL A 245 55.39 -5.57 15.61
N VAL A 246 55.29 -4.65 16.58
CA VAL A 246 56.16 -4.62 17.76
C VAL A 246 55.95 -5.84 18.68
N GLY A 247 54.70 -6.32 18.80
CA GLY A 247 54.36 -7.53 19.56
C GLY A 247 54.95 -8.82 18.97
N VAL A 248 54.82 -9.01 17.66
CA VAL A 248 55.32 -10.22 16.97
C VAL A 248 56.84 -10.37 17.12
N LEU A 249 57.61 -9.28 17.05
CA LEU A 249 59.07 -9.32 17.25
C LEU A 249 59.49 -9.76 18.68
N ARG A 250 58.59 -9.74 19.67
CA ARG A 250 58.88 -10.22 21.04
C ARG A 250 58.53 -11.68 21.28
N SER A 251 57.66 -12.28 20.47
CA SER A 251 57.03 -13.57 20.78
C SER A 251 57.78 -14.83 20.27
N VAL A 252 58.90 -14.67 19.57
CA VAL A 252 59.65 -15.80 18.96
C VAL A 252 60.73 -16.33 19.92
N LYS A 253 60.36 -16.60 21.18
CA LYS A 253 61.27 -17.18 22.19
C LYS A 253 60.47 -17.94 23.26
N SER A 254 60.95 -19.15 23.60
CA SER A 254 60.29 -20.23 24.39
C SER A 254 58.95 -20.75 23.80
N ILE A 255 58.67 -22.03 23.50
CA ILE A 255 59.22 -23.40 23.72
C ILE A 255 58.36 -24.29 24.65
N SER A 256 57.68 -25.29 24.03
CA SER A 256 57.21 -26.63 24.48
C SER A 256 56.49 -26.87 25.82
N GLY A 257 55.50 -27.77 25.82
CA GLY A 257 55.05 -28.48 27.04
C GLY A 257 53.62 -29.03 26.98
N GLU A 258 53.45 -30.26 27.46
CA GLU A 258 52.18 -31.01 27.57
C GLU A 258 51.92 -31.35 29.07
N SER A 259 50.74 -31.69 29.59
CA SER A 259 49.42 -32.08 29.05
C SER A 259 48.32 -31.45 29.98
N GLU A 260 47.06 -31.85 30.21
CA GLU A 260 46.20 -33.00 29.86
C GLU A 260 44.69 -32.63 29.97
N THR A 261 43.76 -33.59 29.87
CA THR A 261 42.30 -33.38 29.78
C THR A 261 41.55 -33.26 31.13
N ALA A 262 40.61 -32.30 31.23
CA ALA A 262 39.34 -32.46 31.96
C ALA A 262 38.26 -31.49 31.44
N MET A 263 37.00 -31.94 31.39
CA MET A 263 35.87 -31.24 30.76
C MET A 263 35.19 -30.21 31.68
N LYS A 264 34.85 -29.02 31.15
CA LYS A 264 33.75 -28.20 31.68
C LYS A 264 33.16 -27.27 30.60
N VAL A 265 31.83 -27.12 30.62
CA VAL A 265 31.10 -26.21 29.73
C VAL A 265 31.09 -24.81 30.32
N THR A 266 31.42 -23.80 29.52
CA THR A 266 31.10 -22.38 29.76
C THR A 266 31.01 -21.70 28.39
N GLU A 267 30.16 -20.68 28.25
CA GLU A 267 29.78 -20.15 26.94
C GLU A 267 30.90 -19.35 26.26
N GLU A 268 31.32 -19.78 25.05
CA GLU A 268 31.96 -18.87 24.11
C GLU A 268 30.90 -17.93 23.54
N SER A 269 30.72 -16.77 24.19
CA SER A 269 29.89 -15.66 23.72
C SER A 269 30.50 -15.01 22.47
N THR A 270 30.47 -15.77 21.37
CA THR A 270 31.06 -15.43 20.08
C THR A 270 30.13 -14.46 19.37
N GLN A 271 30.11 -13.20 19.81
CA GLN A 271 29.52 -12.11 19.03
C GLN A 271 30.41 -11.80 17.81
N VAL A 272 30.35 -12.71 16.85
CA VAL A 272 30.71 -12.47 15.45
C VAL A 272 29.97 -11.22 14.99
N ALA A 273 30.55 -10.48 14.04
CA ALA A 273 29.79 -9.47 13.31
C ALA A 273 28.66 -10.17 12.51
N ILE A 274 27.47 -10.26 13.11
CA ILE A 274 26.30 -10.86 12.47
C ILE A 274 25.85 -9.94 11.34
N THR A 275 26.35 -10.24 10.14
CA THR A 275 26.02 -9.49 8.94
C THR A 275 24.55 -9.63 8.57
N ILE A 276 24.04 -8.65 7.81
CA ILE A 276 22.64 -8.50 7.34
C ILE A 276 21.98 -9.83 6.94
N SER A 277 22.74 -10.73 6.29
CA SER A 277 22.29 -12.06 5.84
C SER A 277 21.71 -12.99 6.92
N ALA A 278 21.92 -12.75 8.22
CA ALA A 278 21.31 -13.58 9.26
C ALA A 278 19.86 -13.19 9.55
N LEU A 279 19.54 -11.88 9.48
CA LEU A 279 18.22 -11.38 9.81
C LEU A 279 17.20 -11.72 8.71
N ASP A 280 17.63 -11.68 7.45
CA ASP A 280 16.85 -12.15 6.29
C ASP A 280 16.37 -13.62 6.45
N ASN A 281 17.10 -14.45 7.21
CA ASN A 281 16.73 -15.84 7.53
C ASN A 281 15.86 -15.98 8.79
N LEU A 282 15.93 -15.03 9.74
CA LEU A 282 15.22 -15.09 11.03
C LEU A 282 13.84 -14.43 10.98
N LEU A 283 13.65 -13.39 10.18
CA LEU A 283 12.36 -12.72 10.04
C LEU A 283 11.20 -13.65 9.61
N PRO A 284 11.38 -14.66 8.74
CA PRO A 284 10.33 -15.64 8.44
C PRO A 284 9.76 -16.37 9.68
N GLU A 285 10.56 -16.56 10.74
CA GLU A 285 10.14 -17.28 11.95
C GLU A 285 9.20 -16.47 12.87
N ILE A 286 9.00 -15.17 12.62
CA ILE A 286 8.03 -14.36 13.39
C ILE A 286 6.58 -14.57 12.93
N VAL A 287 6.38 -15.14 11.73
CA VAL A 287 5.03 -15.38 11.20
C VAL A 287 4.32 -16.44 12.07
N GLY A 288 3.09 -16.14 12.48
CA GLY A 288 2.34 -16.93 13.46
C GLY A 288 2.67 -16.64 14.93
N LYS A 289 3.69 -15.83 15.24
CA LYS A 289 3.91 -15.32 16.61
C LYS A 289 3.02 -14.11 16.89
N THR A 290 2.72 -13.83 18.15
CA THR A 290 2.24 -12.51 18.56
C THR A 290 3.36 -11.47 18.50
N VAL A 291 3.01 -10.18 18.56
CA VAL A 291 3.99 -9.07 18.60
C VAL A 291 5.02 -9.25 19.73
N SER A 292 4.56 -9.54 20.95
CA SER A 292 5.46 -9.70 22.11
C SER A 292 6.46 -10.84 21.91
N GLU A 293 6.01 -12.00 21.47
CA GLU A 293 6.87 -13.16 21.22
C GLU A 293 7.87 -12.91 20.07
N ALA A 294 7.49 -12.08 19.10
CA ALA A 294 8.37 -11.69 18.00
C ALA A 294 9.40 -10.62 18.42
N GLU A 295 9.04 -9.69 19.31
CA GLU A 295 9.99 -8.72 19.90
C GLU A 295 10.97 -9.43 20.86
N ASP A 296 10.50 -10.38 21.69
CA ASP A 296 11.36 -11.23 22.51
C ASP A 296 12.35 -12.04 21.65
N PHE A 297 11.88 -12.61 20.54
CA PHE A 297 12.69 -13.37 19.58
C PHE A 297 13.73 -12.50 18.85
N LEU A 298 13.39 -11.26 18.47
CA LEU A 298 14.30 -10.32 17.80
C LEU A 298 15.09 -9.40 18.74
N SER A 299 14.92 -9.54 20.07
CA SER A 299 15.52 -8.68 21.10
C SER A 299 17.03 -8.46 20.95
N ASN A 300 17.79 -9.49 20.55
CA ASN A 300 19.24 -9.41 20.30
C ASN A 300 19.64 -8.52 19.11
N TYR A 301 18.67 -8.05 18.32
CA TYR A 301 18.88 -7.19 17.14
C TYR A 301 18.33 -5.77 17.31
N ASP A 302 17.75 -5.43 18.47
CA ASP A 302 17.11 -4.13 18.75
C ASP A 302 16.01 -3.77 17.72
N ILE A 303 15.22 -4.76 17.29
CA ILE A 303 14.14 -4.56 16.30
C ILE A 303 12.81 -4.39 17.02
N HIS A 304 12.16 -3.25 16.80
CA HIS A 304 10.84 -2.96 17.34
C HIS A 304 9.74 -3.27 16.31
N ILE A 305 8.68 -3.91 16.78
CA ILE A 305 7.59 -4.38 15.92
C ILE A 305 6.35 -3.50 16.11
N TYR A 306 5.77 -3.06 14.99
CA TYR A 306 4.64 -2.14 14.97
C TYR A 306 3.47 -2.72 14.15
N PRO A 307 2.29 -2.94 14.75
CA PRO A 307 1.09 -3.25 14.00
C PRO A 307 0.77 -2.11 13.01
N GLU A 308 0.71 -2.43 11.72
CA GLU A 308 0.41 -1.46 10.66
C GLU A 308 -1.01 -1.65 10.11
N LYS A 309 -1.39 -2.92 9.88
CA LYS A 309 -2.69 -3.31 9.35
C LYS A 309 -3.16 -4.63 9.96
N GLU A 310 -4.46 -4.89 9.85
CA GLU A 310 -5.08 -6.13 10.31
C GLU A 310 -5.85 -6.79 9.16
N GLU A 311 -5.63 -8.08 8.92
CA GLU A 311 -6.28 -8.85 7.86
C GLU A 311 -6.93 -10.12 8.41
N TYR A 312 -7.96 -10.64 7.75
CA TYR A 312 -8.57 -11.91 8.13
C TYR A 312 -7.70 -13.07 7.64
N SER A 313 -7.41 -14.04 8.51
CA SER A 313 -6.70 -15.26 8.17
C SER A 313 -7.41 -16.48 8.74
N ASP A 314 -7.65 -17.47 7.88
CA ASP A 314 -8.12 -18.80 8.28
C ASP A 314 -6.96 -19.70 8.78
N GLN A 315 -5.73 -19.19 8.80
CA GLN A 315 -4.50 -19.91 9.23
C GLN A 315 -3.89 -19.39 10.55
N TYR A 316 -4.16 -18.15 10.95
CA TYR A 316 -3.51 -17.47 12.08
C TYR A 316 -4.53 -16.90 13.06
N GLU A 317 -4.34 -17.11 14.36
CA GLU A 317 -5.25 -16.65 15.41
C GLU A 317 -5.19 -15.13 15.62
N GLU A 318 -6.25 -14.54 16.21
CA GLU A 318 -6.36 -13.09 16.38
C GLU A 318 -5.17 -12.52 17.18
N GLY A 319 -4.48 -11.52 16.60
CA GLY A 319 -3.26 -10.92 17.16
C GLY A 319 -1.93 -11.57 16.74
N GLN A 320 -1.94 -12.70 16.02
CA GLN A 320 -0.72 -13.28 15.42
C GLN A 320 -0.30 -12.51 14.15
N ILE A 321 1.01 -12.47 13.86
CA ILE A 321 1.57 -11.87 12.65
C ILE A 321 1.29 -12.78 11.44
N ILE A 322 0.51 -12.28 10.46
CA ILE A 322 0.29 -12.94 9.16
C ILE A 322 1.49 -12.73 8.24
N SER A 323 2.02 -11.51 8.20
CA SER A 323 3.07 -11.11 7.26
C SER A 323 3.76 -9.82 7.70
N TYR A 324 4.94 -9.59 7.13
CA TYR A 324 5.71 -8.36 7.23
C TYR A 324 6.23 -7.98 5.82
N PRO A 325 6.59 -6.72 5.55
CA PRO A 325 7.09 -6.33 4.24
C PRO A 325 8.36 -7.08 3.82
N GLY A 326 8.46 -7.47 2.55
CA GLY A 326 9.71 -7.95 1.99
C GLY A 326 10.73 -6.81 1.91
N GLY A 327 11.94 -7.04 2.41
CA GLY A 327 12.99 -6.02 2.44
C GLY A 327 14.26 -6.53 3.13
N LYS A 328 15.33 -5.73 3.06
CA LYS A 328 16.56 -5.96 3.85
C LYS A 328 16.49 -5.15 5.12
N TYR A 329 16.64 -5.82 6.25
CA TYR A 329 16.59 -5.20 7.56
C TYR A 329 17.98 -5.18 8.21
N SER A 330 18.22 -4.24 9.11
CA SER A 330 19.41 -4.20 9.97
C SER A 330 19.02 -4.29 11.44
N THR A 331 20.01 -4.34 12.34
CA THR A 331 19.75 -4.02 13.74
C THR A 331 19.18 -2.60 13.88
N HIS A 332 18.45 -2.32 14.96
CA HIS A 332 17.76 -1.04 15.20
C HIS A 332 16.64 -0.70 14.19
N SER A 333 16.19 -1.68 13.39
CA SER A 333 15.10 -1.47 12.41
C SER A 333 13.73 -1.39 13.08
N ARG A 334 12.79 -0.71 12.41
CA ARG A 334 11.35 -0.82 12.72
C ARG A 334 10.70 -1.79 11.74
N LEU A 335 10.02 -2.80 12.27
CA LEU A 335 9.34 -3.81 11.49
C LEU A 335 7.84 -3.60 11.60
N TYR A 336 7.24 -3.09 10.52
CA TYR A 336 5.81 -2.94 10.41
C TYR A 336 5.18 -4.30 10.05
N VAL A 337 4.09 -4.68 10.70
CA VAL A 337 3.51 -6.04 10.57
C VAL A 337 2.00 -6.03 10.35
N THR A 338 1.56 -7.05 9.61
CA THR A 338 0.15 -7.42 9.41
C THR A 338 -0.28 -8.36 10.52
N LEU A 339 -1.24 -7.97 11.35
CA LEU A 339 -1.84 -8.87 12.35
C LEU A 339 -3.09 -9.57 11.82
N SER A 340 -3.39 -10.73 12.38
CA SER A 340 -4.62 -11.47 12.09
C SER A 340 -5.80 -10.96 12.90
N LYS A 341 -6.96 -10.87 12.22
CA LYS A 341 -8.30 -10.68 12.80
C LYS A 341 -9.01 -12.01 13.07
N GLY A 342 -8.27 -13.12 13.00
CA GLY A 342 -8.83 -14.47 12.94
C GLY A 342 -9.56 -14.75 11.61
N PRO A 343 -10.32 -15.86 11.52
CA PRO A 343 -11.04 -16.26 10.32
C PRO A 343 -12.17 -15.26 9.97
N LYS A 344 -12.43 -15.08 8.67
CA LYS A 344 -13.46 -14.12 8.21
C LYS A 344 -14.87 -14.63 8.56
N GLU A 345 -15.55 -13.92 9.45
CA GLU A 345 -16.93 -14.17 9.88
C GLU A 345 -17.86 -14.60 8.73
N ILE A 346 -18.52 -15.75 8.88
CA ILE A 346 -19.66 -16.14 8.03
C ILE A 346 -20.90 -15.49 8.63
N ARG A 347 -21.64 -14.76 7.79
CA ARG A 347 -22.97 -14.25 8.11
C ARG A 347 -24.01 -15.12 7.42
N PHE A 348 -25.06 -15.46 8.15
CA PHE A 348 -26.19 -16.26 7.71
C PHE A 348 -27.37 -15.37 7.30
N TYR A 349 -27.62 -14.31 8.06
CA TYR A 349 -28.63 -13.30 7.77
C TYR A 349 -28.25 -11.95 8.41
N ASN A 350 -29.00 -10.90 8.10
CA ASN A 350 -28.77 -9.57 8.67
C ASN A 350 -29.39 -9.47 10.09
N PRO A 351 -28.62 -9.21 11.16
CA PRO A 351 -29.16 -9.05 12.52
C PRO A 351 -30.22 -7.95 12.65
N SER A 352 -30.20 -6.94 11.78
CA SER A 352 -31.18 -5.84 11.74
C SER A 352 -32.47 -6.19 10.99
N ALA A 353 -32.51 -7.32 10.29
CA ALA A 353 -33.66 -7.83 9.55
C ALA A 353 -33.74 -9.38 9.66
N PRO A 354 -33.90 -9.94 10.87
CA PRO A 354 -33.76 -11.39 11.12
C PRO A 354 -34.86 -12.25 10.48
N SER A 355 -35.90 -11.64 9.92
CA SER A 355 -36.91 -12.31 9.10
C SER A 355 -36.50 -12.50 7.64
N ASP A 356 -35.47 -11.79 7.16
CA ASP A 356 -34.97 -11.94 5.80
C ASP A 356 -33.88 -13.02 5.75
N LEU A 357 -34.31 -14.22 5.35
CA LEU A 357 -33.46 -15.39 5.14
C LEU A 357 -33.23 -15.66 3.64
N SER A 358 -33.52 -14.68 2.76
CA SER A 358 -33.56 -14.86 1.31
C SER A 358 -32.22 -15.20 0.65
N GLU A 359 -31.11 -14.96 1.35
CA GLU A 359 -29.77 -15.41 0.93
C GLU A 359 -29.40 -16.77 1.53
N LEU A 360 -29.77 -17.02 2.80
CA LEU A 360 -29.54 -18.27 3.51
C LEU A 360 -30.25 -19.46 2.83
N GLN A 361 -31.50 -19.24 2.42
CA GLN A 361 -32.34 -20.25 1.77
C GLN A 361 -31.89 -20.58 0.33
N LYS A 362 -30.90 -19.86 -0.20
CA LYS A 362 -30.21 -20.17 -1.47
C LYS A 362 -28.86 -20.87 -1.27
N MET A 363 -28.46 -21.14 -0.02
CA MET A 363 -27.22 -21.84 0.31
C MET A 363 -27.49 -23.32 0.59
N SER A 364 -26.79 -24.22 -0.12
CA SER A 364 -26.84 -25.64 0.18
C SER A 364 -26.12 -25.95 1.50
N LEU A 365 -26.52 -27.02 2.19
CA LEU A 365 -25.78 -27.52 3.33
C LEU A 365 -24.31 -27.78 2.96
N SER A 366 -24.05 -28.46 1.84
CA SER A 366 -22.71 -28.78 1.35
C SER A 366 -21.80 -27.55 1.17
N ASP A 367 -22.33 -26.44 0.64
CA ASP A 367 -21.55 -25.20 0.48
C ASP A 367 -21.21 -24.54 1.81
N LEU A 368 -22.03 -24.75 2.85
CA LEU A 368 -21.75 -24.27 4.19
C LEU A 368 -20.81 -25.21 4.95
N GLU A 369 -20.99 -26.53 4.84
CA GLU A 369 -20.13 -27.52 5.50
C GLU A 369 -18.66 -27.35 5.12
N ILE A 370 -18.36 -27.06 3.84
CA ILE A 370 -17.00 -26.70 3.40
C ILE A 370 -16.46 -25.50 4.20
N LYS A 371 -17.22 -24.39 4.22
CA LYS A 371 -16.84 -23.13 4.88
C LYS A 371 -16.71 -23.26 6.41
N LEU A 372 -17.45 -24.16 7.04
CA LEU A 372 -17.38 -24.43 8.48
C LEU A 372 -16.23 -25.39 8.82
N LYS A 373 -16.02 -26.43 8.00
CA LYS A 373 -14.99 -27.45 8.18
C LYS A 373 -13.58 -26.88 8.10
N ASP A 374 -13.31 -26.03 7.11
CA ASP A 374 -12.02 -25.35 6.95
C ASP A 374 -11.66 -24.51 8.17
N ARG A 375 -12.68 -24.07 8.93
CA ARG A 375 -12.57 -23.23 10.13
C ARG A 375 -12.77 -23.98 11.45
N LYS A 376 -12.92 -25.32 11.40
CA LYS A 376 -13.15 -26.20 12.57
C LYS A 376 -14.36 -25.78 13.44
N ILE A 377 -15.35 -25.11 12.85
CA ILE A 377 -16.53 -24.62 13.58
C ILE A 377 -17.44 -25.81 13.90
N ALA A 378 -17.78 -25.98 15.18
CA ALA A 378 -18.73 -27.01 15.62
C ALA A 378 -20.18 -26.62 15.26
N TYR A 379 -20.91 -27.55 14.66
CA TYR A 379 -22.31 -27.37 14.30
C TYR A 379 -23.11 -28.68 14.48
N THR A 380 -24.40 -28.53 14.74
CA THR A 380 -25.39 -29.60 14.68
C THR A 380 -26.38 -29.31 13.54
N VAL A 381 -26.73 -30.34 12.77
CA VAL A 381 -27.75 -30.26 11.71
C VAL A 381 -29.04 -30.91 12.20
N VAL A 382 -30.18 -30.28 11.93
CA VAL A 382 -31.52 -30.85 12.10
C VAL A 382 -32.28 -30.73 10.80
N GLU A 383 -32.89 -31.83 10.35
CA GLU A 383 -33.77 -31.84 9.19
C GLU A 383 -35.20 -31.42 9.58
N GLU A 384 -35.82 -30.59 8.74
CA GLU A 384 -37.21 -30.15 8.88
C GLU A 384 -37.86 -30.11 7.48
N ALA A 385 -39.16 -30.39 7.39
CA ALA A 385 -39.87 -30.28 6.11
C ALA A 385 -40.07 -28.80 5.75
N SER A 386 -39.96 -28.46 4.47
CA SER A 386 -40.27 -27.13 3.96
C SER A 386 -40.79 -27.19 2.53
N ASP A 387 -41.93 -26.55 2.31
CA ASP A 387 -42.56 -26.45 0.99
C ASP A 387 -42.07 -25.23 0.20
N THR A 388 -41.20 -24.40 0.81
CA THR A 388 -40.61 -23.18 0.22
C THR A 388 -39.09 -23.25 0.02
N VAL A 389 -38.40 -24.22 0.64
CA VAL A 389 -36.93 -24.37 0.58
C VAL A 389 -36.60 -25.75 0.00
N GLU A 390 -35.82 -25.79 -1.07
CA GLU A 390 -35.45 -27.04 -1.76
C GLU A 390 -34.68 -27.99 -0.83
N LYS A 391 -34.87 -29.31 -1.03
CA LYS A 391 -34.22 -30.35 -0.22
C LYS A 391 -32.69 -30.19 -0.22
N GLY A 392 -32.08 -30.18 0.97
CA GLY A 392 -30.65 -29.97 1.15
C GLY A 392 -30.20 -28.51 1.25
N TYR A 393 -31.12 -27.53 1.10
CA TYR A 393 -30.86 -26.12 1.37
C TYR A 393 -31.24 -25.72 2.80
N ILE A 394 -30.62 -24.65 3.29
CA ILE A 394 -30.73 -24.23 4.70
C ILE A 394 -32.00 -23.40 4.91
N ILE A 395 -32.92 -23.87 5.75
CA ILE A 395 -34.15 -23.15 6.13
C ILE A 395 -33.81 -21.95 7.01
N ARG A 396 -32.99 -22.17 8.05
CA ARG A 396 -32.58 -21.17 9.06
C ARG A 396 -31.37 -21.63 9.90
N THR A 397 -30.76 -20.70 10.62
CA THR A 397 -29.74 -20.93 11.65
C THR A 397 -30.17 -20.32 12.99
N ASN A 398 -29.69 -20.85 14.12
CA ASN A 398 -29.97 -20.28 15.45
C ASN A 398 -29.26 -18.94 15.76
N LYS A 399 -28.45 -18.44 14.82
CA LYS A 399 -27.56 -17.28 14.94
C LYS A 399 -27.50 -16.53 13.62
N ALA A 400 -27.20 -15.23 13.66
CA ALA A 400 -26.98 -14.43 12.45
C ALA A 400 -25.57 -14.61 11.87
N SER A 401 -24.61 -15.10 12.66
CA SER A 401 -23.20 -15.24 12.29
C SER A 401 -22.47 -16.36 13.04
N THR A 402 -21.29 -16.74 12.54
CA THR A 402 -20.34 -17.61 13.26
C THR A 402 -19.59 -16.91 14.40
N LYS A 403 -19.80 -15.61 14.61
CA LYS A 403 -19.17 -14.85 15.71
C LYS A 403 -19.99 -14.88 17.01
N GLU A 404 -21.27 -15.27 16.94
CA GLU A 404 -22.13 -15.40 18.12
C GLU A 404 -21.75 -16.64 18.97
N PRO A 405 -21.74 -16.53 20.31
CA PRO A 405 -21.29 -17.59 21.22
C PRO A 405 -22.21 -18.82 21.26
N GLY A 406 -21.70 -19.94 21.76
CA GLY A 406 -22.40 -21.24 21.82
C GLY A 406 -22.28 -22.07 20.55
N GLU A 407 -23.05 -23.15 20.41
CA GLU A 407 -23.04 -24.02 19.23
C GLU A 407 -23.89 -23.46 18.06
N LEU A 408 -23.50 -23.75 16.82
CA LEU A 408 -24.29 -23.43 15.63
C LEU A 408 -25.29 -24.56 15.34
N LEU A 409 -26.59 -24.23 15.33
CA LEU A 409 -27.65 -25.14 14.90
C LEU A 409 -28.13 -24.72 13.51
N ILE A 410 -28.10 -25.65 12.56
CA ILE A 410 -28.50 -25.46 11.17
C ILE A 410 -29.76 -26.29 10.92
N THR A 411 -30.85 -25.65 10.51
CA THR A 411 -32.07 -26.35 10.08
C THR A 411 -32.06 -26.47 8.56
N VAL A 412 -32.15 -27.69 8.03
CA VAL A 412 -32.03 -28.01 6.61
C VAL A 412 -33.32 -28.65 6.10
N SER A 413 -33.72 -28.29 4.87
CA SER A 413 -34.93 -28.86 4.26
C SER A 413 -34.73 -30.34 3.92
N SER A 414 -35.60 -31.19 4.45
CA SER A 414 -35.74 -32.59 4.02
C SER A 414 -36.58 -32.74 2.75
N GLY A 415 -37.14 -31.64 2.23
CA GLY A 415 -38.13 -31.57 1.14
C GLY A 415 -39.51 -31.14 1.64
N GLN A 416 -40.50 -31.18 0.74
CA GLN A 416 -41.90 -30.94 1.08
C GLN A 416 -42.41 -31.89 2.17
N SER A 417 -43.42 -31.46 2.92
CA SER A 417 -44.01 -32.28 3.98
C SER A 417 -44.69 -33.53 3.42
N THR A 418 -44.06 -34.70 3.57
CA THR A 418 -44.67 -36.00 3.22
C THR A 418 -45.61 -36.53 4.32
N ALA A 419 -46.11 -35.66 5.19
CA ALA A 419 -47.16 -36.01 6.15
C ALA A 419 -48.46 -36.24 5.37
N PRO A 420 -49.08 -37.43 5.43
CA PRO A 420 -50.32 -37.68 4.69
C PRO A 420 -51.46 -36.87 5.32
N VAL A 421 -51.89 -35.81 4.63
CA VAL A 421 -53.16 -35.13 4.91
C VAL A 421 -54.29 -36.14 4.77
N LEU A 422 -55.23 -36.15 5.72
CA LEU A 422 -56.42 -36.99 5.63
C LEU A 422 -57.30 -36.47 4.50
N MET A 423 -57.44 -37.24 3.43
CA MET A 423 -58.35 -36.90 2.34
C MET A 423 -59.78 -36.77 2.88
N PRO A 424 -60.43 -35.60 2.78
CA PRO A 424 -61.82 -35.44 3.21
C PRO A 424 -62.76 -36.29 2.34
N ASP A 425 -63.90 -36.71 2.91
CA ASP A 425 -64.92 -37.46 2.17
C ASP A 425 -65.69 -36.50 1.26
N LEU A 426 -65.36 -36.52 -0.03
CA LEU A 426 -66.01 -35.69 -1.06
C LEU A 426 -67.29 -36.34 -1.62
N THR A 427 -67.75 -37.47 -1.10
CA THR A 427 -68.95 -38.12 -1.64
C THR A 427 -70.21 -37.28 -1.42
N TYR A 428 -71.04 -37.19 -2.46
CA TYR A 428 -72.29 -36.42 -2.49
C TYR A 428 -72.16 -34.88 -2.41
N LEU A 429 -70.95 -34.32 -2.38
CA LEU A 429 -70.72 -32.89 -2.57
C LEU A 429 -70.86 -32.48 -4.05
N SER A 430 -71.20 -31.21 -4.30
CA SER A 430 -71.01 -30.59 -5.62
C SER A 430 -69.54 -30.21 -5.85
N GLU A 431 -69.21 -29.84 -7.10
CA GLU A 431 -67.83 -29.46 -7.48
C GLU A 431 -67.34 -28.23 -6.70
N GLU A 432 -68.16 -27.20 -6.55
CA GLU A 432 -67.82 -25.98 -5.78
C GLU A 432 -67.63 -26.28 -4.28
N GLU A 433 -68.46 -27.14 -3.69
CA GLU A 433 -68.33 -27.57 -2.28
C GLU A 433 -67.08 -28.44 -2.07
N ALA A 434 -66.80 -29.37 -2.99
CA ALA A 434 -65.61 -30.22 -2.93
C ALA A 434 -64.31 -29.42 -3.07
N ILE A 435 -64.29 -28.40 -3.94
CA ILE A 435 -63.17 -27.46 -4.07
C ILE A 435 -62.96 -26.72 -2.75
N SER A 436 -64.01 -26.13 -2.17
CA SER A 436 -63.91 -25.38 -0.90
C SER A 436 -63.38 -26.24 0.25
N VAL A 437 -63.81 -27.52 0.34
CA VAL A 437 -63.35 -28.46 1.38
C VAL A 437 -61.89 -28.88 1.18
N LEU A 438 -61.41 -28.97 -0.06
CA LEU A 438 -59.99 -29.23 -0.35
C LEU A 438 -59.12 -28.00 -0.02
N GLU A 439 -59.59 -26.79 -0.35
CA GLU A 439 -58.88 -25.54 -0.03
C GLU A 439 -58.82 -25.29 1.49
N GLU A 440 -59.86 -25.63 2.26
CA GLU A 440 -59.83 -25.54 3.73
C GLU A 440 -58.81 -26.49 4.39
N GLU A 441 -58.61 -27.70 3.83
CA GLU A 441 -57.55 -28.65 4.25
C GLU A 441 -56.16 -28.31 3.64
N GLY A 442 -56.03 -27.18 2.95
CA GLY A 442 -54.77 -26.70 2.35
C GLY A 442 -54.30 -27.49 1.12
N LEU A 443 -55.18 -28.31 0.52
CA LEU A 443 -54.91 -29.10 -0.67
C LEU A 443 -55.11 -28.26 -1.93
N THR A 444 -54.18 -28.35 -2.88
CA THR A 444 -54.28 -27.66 -4.17
C THR A 444 -54.77 -28.59 -5.27
N LEU A 445 -55.64 -28.09 -6.14
CA LEU A 445 -56.19 -28.83 -7.27
C LEU A 445 -55.12 -29.07 -8.35
N GLY A 446 -55.02 -30.30 -8.83
CA GLY A 446 -54.22 -30.65 -10.01
C GLY A 446 -54.92 -30.29 -11.33
N ASN A 447 -54.12 -30.12 -12.39
CA ASN A 447 -54.60 -29.98 -13.78
C ASN A 447 -54.96 -31.35 -14.40
#